data_AF-A0A3D2RBJ5-F1
#
_entry.id   AF-A0A3D2RBJ5-F1
#
_cell.length_a   1.000
_cell.length_b   1.000
_cell.length_c   1.000
_cell.angle_alpha   90.00
_cell.angle_beta   90.00
_cell.angle_gamma   90.00
#
_symmetry.space_group_name_H-M   'P 1'
#
loop_
_entity.id
_entity.type
_entity.pdbx_description
1 polymer ?
#
loop_
_entity_poly.entity_id
_entity_poly.type
_entity_poly.pdbx_seq_one_letter_code
_entity_poly.pdbx_strand_id
1 'polypeptide(L)' 'PIILVGRAYWQGLYDWIKNTMAQERNISPDDLHLIELVDTEDEVAQILTNFYDQFAISPNF' A
#
# COMPACT_ATOMS: atom_id res chain seq x y z
N PRO A 1 -0.27 -4.02 -5.32
CA PRO A 1 -0.26 -3.38 -3.98
C PRO A 1 1.11 -3.45 -3.29
N ILE A 2 1.57 -2.36 -2.69
CA ILE A 2 2.77 -2.32 -1.82
C ILE A 2 2.28 -2.53 -0.39
N ILE A 3 2.71 -3.62 0.26
CA ILE A 3 2.25 -3.98 1.59
C ILE A 3 3.40 -3.83 2.58
N LEU A 4 3.21 -3.04 3.63
CA LEU A 4 4.18 -2.82 4.69
C LEU A 4 3.63 -3.38 6.01
N VAL A 5 4.35 -4.34 6.59
CA VAL A 5 3.92 -5.04 7.82
C VAL A 5 4.52 -4.35 9.05
N GLY A 6 3.69 -4.15 10.08
CA GLY A 6 4.02 -3.48 11.32
C GLY A 6 3.70 -1.99 11.26
N ARG A 7 2.43 -1.63 11.47
CA ARG A 7 1.95 -0.24 11.40
C ARG A 7 2.77 0.67 12.31
N ALA A 8 3.00 0.26 13.55
CA ALA A 8 3.75 1.06 14.53
C ALA A 8 5.16 1.44 14.05
N TYR A 9 5.83 0.56 13.30
CA TYR A 9 7.16 0.83 12.76
C TYR A 9 7.12 1.79 11.57
N TRP A 10 6.18 1.57 10.64
CA TRP A 10 6.09 2.33 9.39
C TRP A 10 5.27 3.62 9.47
N GLN A 11 4.46 3.81 10.51
CA GLN A 11 3.56 4.96 10.65
C GLN A 11 4.30 6.29 10.52
N GLY A 12 5.45 6.45 11.18
CA GLY A 12 6.23 7.69 11.13
C GLY A 12 6.73 8.01 9.71
N LEU A 13 7.15 7.01 8.95
CA LEU A 13 7.55 7.19 7.55
C LEU A 13 6.35 7.53 6.68
N TYR A 14 5.24 6.80 6.84
CA TYR A 14 4.02 7.03 6.07
C TYR A 14 3.49 8.45 6.29
N ASP A 15 3.46 8.91 7.54
CA ASP A 15 3.06 10.27 7.90
C ASP A 15 3.99 11.32 7.30
N TRP A 16 5.31 11.07 7.28
CA TRP A 16 6.26 11.96 6.64
C TRP A 16 6.05 12.07 5.14
N ILE A 17 5.83 10.95 4.45
CA ILE A 17 5.52 10.92 3.01
C ILE A 17 4.25 11.73 2.72
N LYS A 18 3.18 11.49 3.48
CA LYS A 18 1.89 12.19 3.32
C LYS A 18 1.96 13.68 3.62
N ASN A 19 2.62 14.07 4.71
CA ASN A 19 2.59 15.44 5.20
C ASN A 19 3.71 16.32 4.63
N THR A 20 4.79 15.71 4.13
CA THR A 20 5.93 16.44 3.56
C THR A 20 5.99 16.23 2.05
N MET A 21 6.23 15.01 1.59
CA MET A 21 6.48 14.76 0.16
C MET A 21 5.29 15.10 -0.71
N ALA A 22 4.07 14.74 -0.29
CA ALA A 22 2.87 15.06 -1.06
C ALA A 22 2.56 16.58 -1.07
N GLN A 23 2.82 17.29 0.04
CA GLN A 23 2.64 18.75 0.13
C GLN A 23 3.63 19.49 -0.78
N GLU A 24 4.89 19.05 -0.78
CA GLU A 24 5.96 19.57 -1.64
C GLU A 24 5.83 19.10 -3.11
N ARG A 25 4.76 18.36 -3.46
CA ARG A 25 4.47 17.84 -4.81
C ARG A 25 5.57 16.95 -5.39
N ASN A 26 6.33 16.27 -4.53
CA ASN A 26 7.33 15.29 -4.94
C ASN A 26 6.70 13.94 -5.33
N ILE A 27 5.44 13.71 -4.94
CA ILE A 27 4.62 12.54 -5.32
C ILE A 27 3.19 13.01 -5.61
N SER A 28 2.43 12.20 -6.36
CA SER A 28 0.98 12.39 -6.48
C SER A 28 0.30 11.98 -5.17
N PRO A 29 -0.74 12.68 -4.70
CA PRO A 29 -1.56 12.20 -3.58
C PRO A 29 -2.13 10.79 -3.81
N ASP A 30 -2.43 10.44 -5.06
CA ASP A 30 -2.96 9.12 -5.44
C ASP A 30 -1.92 8.00 -5.24
N ASP A 31 -0.61 8.31 -5.23
CA ASP A 31 0.44 7.32 -5.00
C ASP A 31 0.37 6.72 -3.59
N LEU A 32 -0.22 7.46 -2.62
CA LEU A 32 -0.44 6.95 -1.26
C LEU A 32 -1.40 5.76 -1.23
N HIS A 33 -2.28 5.62 -2.22
CA HIS A 33 -3.21 4.49 -2.31
C HIS A 33 -2.52 3.20 -2.74
N LEU A 34 -1.28 3.28 -3.23
CA LEU A 34 -0.49 2.10 -3.59
C LEU A 34 0.08 1.41 -2.34
N ILE A 35 0.14 2.10 -1.20
CA ILE A 35 0.76 1.64 0.04
C ILE A 35 -0.32 1.25 1.04
N GLU A 36 -0.26 0.01 1.54
CA GLU A 36 -1.11 -0.49 2.62
C GLU A 36 -0.27 -0.89 3.84
N LEU A 37 -0.61 -0.33 5.00
CA LEU A 37 0.00 -0.69 6.27
C LEU A 37 -0.87 -1.72 7.01
N VAL A 38 -0.27 -2.85 7.37
CA VAL A 38 -0.95 -3.99 8.00
C VAL A 38 -0.18 -4.49 9.20
N ASP A 39 -0.85 -5.21 10.10
CA ASP A 39 -0.21 -5.82 11.28
C ASP A 39 -0.25 -7.35 11.26
N THR A 40 -1.18 -7.95 10.50
CA THR A 40 -1.39 -9.41 10.49
C THR A 40 -1.25 -10.02 9.11
N GLU A 41 -0.92 -11.32 9.10
CA GLU A 41 -0.84 -12.11 7.87
C GLU A 41 -2.21 -12.24 7.17
N ASP A 42 -3.30 -12.28 7.95
CA ASP A 42 -4.66 -12.34 7.41
C ASP A 42 -5.02 -11.08 6.60
N GLU A 43 -4.62 -9.89 7.07
CA GLU A 43 -4.80 -8.65 6.32
C GLU A 43 -4.02 -8.67 4.99
N VAL A 44 -2.78 -9.17 5.02
CA VAL A 44 -1.96 -9.35 3.81
C VAL A 44 -2.66 -10.27 2.80
N ALA A 45 -3.16 -11.42 3.27
CA ALA A 45 -3.86 -12.39 2.42
C ALA A 45 -5.09 -11.76 1.78
N GLN A 46 -5.91 -11.02 2.56
CA GLN A 46 -7.09 -10.34 2.04
C GLN A 46 -6.76 -9.31 0.96
N ILE A 47 -5.71 -8.50 1.15
CA ILE A 47 -5.27 -7.51 0.17
C ILE A 47 -4.82 -8.20 -1.13
N LEU A 48 -4.09 -9.31 -1.03
CA LEU A 48 -3.65 -10.07 -2.20
C LEU A 48 -4.83 -10.69 -2.94
N THR A 49 -5.76 -11.33 -2.24
CA THR A 49 -6.98 -11.89 -2.85
C THR A 49 -7.78 -10.81 -3.58
N ASN A 50 -8.04 -9.68 -2.93
CA ASN A 50 -8.77 -8.55 -3.54
C ASN A 50 -8.06 -8.03 -4.79
N PHE A 51 -6.72 -7.96 -4.76
CA PHE A 51 -5.92 -7.53 -5.90
C PHE A 51 -6.04 -8.53 -7.06
N TYR A 52 -5.86 -9.83 -6.82
CA TYR A 52 -5.97 -10.82 -7.89
C TYR A 52 -7.39 -10.97 -8.46
N ASP A 53 -8.41 -10.75 -7.65
CA ASP A 53 -9.81 -10.77 -8.11
C ASP A 53 -10.14 -9.57 -9.01
N GLN A 54 -9.62 -8.38 -8.69
CA GLN A 54 -9.82 -7.17 -9.50
C GLN A 54 -8.95 -7.15 -10.77
N PHE A 55 -7.74 -7.69 -10.68
CA PHE A 55 -6.80 -7.82 -11.78
C PHE A 55 -6.76 -9.28 -12.22
N ALA A 56 -7.90 -9.80 -12.69
CA ALA A 56 -8.03 -11.15 -13.23
C ALA A 56 -6.82 -11.44 -14.13
N ILE A 57 -5.88 -12.22 -13.61
CA ILE A 57 -4.66 -12.54 -14.32
C ILE A 57 -5.10 -13.28 -15.57
N SER A 58 -5.00 -12.65 -16.74
CA SER A 58 -4.97 -13.40 -18.00
C SER A 58 -3.78 -14.34 -17.87
N PRO A 59 -3.99 -15.67 -17.82
CA PRO A 59 -2.89 -16.59 -17.75
C PRO A 59 -2.05 -16.39 -19.01
N ASN A 60 -0.77 -16.06 -18.84
CA ASN A 60 0.18 -16.06 -19.95
C ASN A 60 0.56 -17.52 -20.24
N PHE A 61 -0.38 -18.29 -20.79
CA PHE A 61 -0.13 -19.61 -21.37
C PHE A 61 -0.39 -19.56 -22.87
#